data_AF-A0A6V7LN05-F1
#
_entry.id   AF-A0A6V7LN05-F1
#
_cell.length_a   1.000
_cell.length_b   1.000
_cell.length_c   1.000
_cell.angle_alpha   90.00
_cell.angle_beta   90.00
_cell.angle_gamma   90.00
#
_symmetry.space_group_name_H-M   'P 1'
#
loop_
_entity.id
_entity.type
_entity.pdbx_description
1 polymer ?
#
loop_
_entity_poly.entity_id
_entity_poly.type
_entity_poly.pdbx_seq_one_letter_code
_entity_poly.pdbx_strand_id
1 'polypeptide(L)' 'MIATEQELKAARVELEFRDYCAHHYLKLEQCRLEKWPWVVKCGAEKHAWDTCAYE' A
#
# COMPACT_ATOMS: atom_id res chain seq x y z
N MET A 1 -12.33 7.85 -2.33
CA MET A 1 -11.44 7.44 -1.22
C MET A 1 -11.94 6.10 -0.71
N ILE A 2 -11.24 5.01 -1.06
CA ILE A 2 -11.65 3.64 -0.70
C ILE A 2 -11.04 3.20 0.64
N ALA A 3 -9.94 3.83 1.07
CA ALA A 3 -9.38 3.67 2.42
C ALA A 3 -9.94 4.77 3.34
N THR A 4 -10.35 4.38 4.55
CA THR A 4 -10.80 5.33 5.57
C THR A 4 -9.61 5.97 6.30
N GLU A 5 -9.74 7.20 6.78
CA GLU A 5 -8.68 7.86 7.57
C GLU A 5 -8.27 7.04 8.81
N GLN A 6 -9.21 6.28 9.36
CA GLN A 6 -8.98 5.41 10.51
C GLN A 6 -8.02 4.26 10.16
N GLU A 7 -8.18 3.64 9.00
CA GLU A 7 -7.28 2.58 8.51
C GLU A 7 -5.87 3.11 8.22
N LEU A 8 -5.76 4.31 7.65
CA LEU A 8 -4.46 4.95 7.38
C LEU A 8 -3.72 5.32 8.67
N LYS A 9 -4.46 5.75 9.70
CA LYS A 9 -3.90 5.99 11.04
C LYS A 9 -3.50 4.68 11.73
N ALA A 10 -4.33 3.64 11.62
CA ALA A 10 -4.05 2.33 12.21
C ALA A 10 -2.80 1.67 11.61
N ALA A 11 -2.63 1.78 10.29
CA ALA A 11 -1.47 1.27 9.57
C ALA A 11 -0.22 2.17 9.68
N ARG A 12 -0.29 3.29 10.43
CA ARG A 12 0.81 4.26 10.59
C ARG A 12 1.45 4.68 9.27
N VAL A 13 0.62 4.86 8.24
CA VAL A 13 1.08 5.34 6.94
C VAL A 13 1.55 6.79 7.10
N GLU A 14 2.77 7.08 6.63
CA GLU A 14 3.34 8.44 6.64
C GLU A 14 2.44 9.40 5.85
N LEU A 15 2.42 10.68 6.24
CA LEU A 15 1.54 11.68 5.61
C LEU A 15 1.72 11.75 4.09
N GLU A 16 2.94 11.51 3.61
CA GLU A 16 3.32 11.54 2.19
C GLU A 16 2.65 10.44 1.35
N PHE A 17 2.17 9.35 1.96
CA PHE A 17 1.51 8.24 1.25
C PHE A 17 0.00 8.20 1.48
N ARG A 18 -0.58 9.22 2.12
CA ARG A 18 -2.02 9.32 2.41
C ARG A 18 -2.81 9.95 1.27
N ASP A 19 -2.46 9.62 0.05
CA ASP A 19 -3.15 10.08 -1.15
C ASP A 19 -4.38 9.24 -1.46
N TYR A 20 -5.10 9.62 -2.53
CA TYR A 20 -6.18 8.81 -3.08
C TYR A 20 -5.73 7.37 -3.39
N CYS A 21 -4.44 7.15 -3.66
CA CYS A 21 -3.82 5.86 -3.94
C CYS A 21 -3.43 5.01 -2.71
N ALA A 22 -3.64 5.50 -1.49
CA ALA A 22 -3.17 4.84 -0.26
C ALA A 22 -3.70 3.41 -0.04
N HIS A 23 -4.81 3.07 -0.68
CA HIS A 23 -5.39 1.72 -0.67
C HIS A 23 -4.50 0.67 -1.35
N HIS A 24 -3.71 1.04 -2.36
CA HIS A 24 -2.73 0.14 -2.98
C HIS A 24 -1.49 -0.04 -2.11
N TYR A 25 -1.05 1.03 -1.43
CA TYR A 25 0.06 0.98 -0.50
C TYR A 25 -0.22 0.05 0.70
N LEU A 26 -1.44 0.10 1.24
CA LEU A 26 -1.87 -0.81 2.31
C LEU A 26 -1.80 -2.29 1.88
N LYS A 27 -2.22 -2.61 0.64
CA LYS A 27 -2.15 -3.98 0.10
C LYS A 27 -0.71 -4.45 -0.07
N LEU A 28 0.19 -3.56 -0.50
CA LEU A 28 1.61 -3.85 -0.60
C LEU A 28 2.22 -4.19 0.76
N GLU A 29 1.92 -3.39 1.79
CA GLU A 29 2.42 -3.63 3.16
C GLU A 29 1.85 -4.92 3.75
N GLN A 30 0.57 -5.21 3.54
CA GLN A 30 -0.03 -6.51 3.92
C GLN A 30 0.70 -7.67 3.24
N CYS A 31 0.93 -7.59 1.93
CA CYS A 31 1.67 -8.62 1.20
C CYS A 31 3.09 -8.81 1.73
N ARG A 32 3.77 -7.71 2.10
CA ARG A 32 5.13 -7.76 2.66
C ARG A 32 5.17 -8.49 4.00
N LEU A 33 4.17 -8.27 4.85
CA LEU A 33 4.04 -8.96 6.15
C LEU A 33 3.75 -10.45 5.96
N GLU A 34 2.85 -10.80 5.05
CA GLU A 34 2.46 -12.20 4.81
C GLU A 34 3.56 -13.03 4.15
N LYS A 35 4.29 -12.42 3.20
CA LYS A 35 5.29 -13.13 2.39
C LYS A 35 6.71 -12.98 2.91
N TRP A 36 6.94 -12.35 4.05
CA TRP A 36 8.29 -12.23 4.64
C TRP A 36 8.90 -13.63 4.89
N PRO A 37 10.15 -13.91 4.47
CA PRO A 37 11.19 -13.03 3.90
C PRO A 37 11.14 -12.84 2.37
N TRP A 38 10.25 -13.53 1.67
CA TRP A 38 10.11 -13.56 0.21
C TRP A 38 9.28 -12.39 -0.35
N VAL A 39 9.57 -11.17 0.12
CA VAL A 39 8.88 -9.92 -0.31
C VAL A 39 8.95 -9.63 -1.81
N VAL A 40 9.89 -10.24 -2.53
CA VAL A 40 9.99 -10.18 -4.00
C VAL A 40 8.76 -10.72 -4.73
N LYS A 41 7.95 -11.57 -4.08
CA LYS A 41 6.69 -12.08 -4.66
C LYS A 41 5.53 -11.08 -4.62
N CYS A 42 5.73 -9.88 -4.07
CA CYS A 42 4.73 -8.81 -4.03
C CYS A 42 4.83 -7.81 -5.20
N GLY A 43 5.38 -8.24 -6.35
CA GLY A 43 5.59 -7.37 -7.51
C GLY A 43 4.30 -6.86 -8.14
N ALA A 44 3.21 -7.63 -8.07
CA ALA A 44 1.91 -7.23 -8.60
C ALA A 44 1.28 -6.09 -7.79
N GLU A 45 1.31 -6.17 -6.46
CA GLU A 45 0.83 -5.09 -5.59
C GLU A 45 1.68 -3.83 -5.75
N LYS A 46 2.99 -3.99 -5.96
CA LYS A 46 3.90 -2.88 -6.26
C LYS A 46 3.54 -2.18 -7.57
N HIS A 47 3.35 -2.93 -8.64
CA HIS A 47 2.98 -2.36 -9.92
C HIS A 47 1.63 -1.63 -9.84
N ALA A 48 0.64 -2.18 -9.13
CA ALA A 48 -0.64 -1.52 -8.94
C ALA A 48 -0.54 -0.19 -8.17
N TRP A 49 0.36 -0.10 -7.18
CA TRP A 49 0.63 1.15 -6.50
C TRP A 49 1.35 2.15 -7.41
N ASP A 50 2.38 1.71 -8.14
CA ASP A 50 3.14 2.55 -9.06
C ASP A 50 2.23 3.11 -10.17
N THR A 51 1.40 2.28 -10.82
CA THR A 51 0.46 2.73 -11.86
C THR A 51 -0.45 3.85 -11.35
N CYS A 52 -1.01 3.67 -10.15
CA CYS A 52 -1.93 4.63 -9.55
C CYS A 52 -1.24 5.90 -8.98
N ALA A 53 0.07 5.86 -8.74
CA ALA A 53 0.86 7.02 -8.32
C ALA A 53 1.38 7.86 -9.50
N TYR A 54 1.51 7.25 -10.69
CA TYR A 54 2.07 7.88 -11.89
C TYR A 54 1.04 8.16 -13.01
N GLU A 55 -0.16 7.58 -12.98
CA GLU A 55 -1.32 8.02 -13.78
C GLU A 55 -1.95 9.31 -13.21
#